data_AF-A0AAP2GUD8-F1
#
_entry.id   AF-A0AAP2GUD8-F1
#
_cell.length_a   1.000
_cell.length_b   1.000
_cell.length_c   1.000
_cell.angle_alpha   90.00
_cell.angle_beta   90.00
_cell.angle_gamma   90.00
#
_symmetry.space_group_name_H-M   'P 1'
#
loop_
_entity.id
_entity.type
_entity.pdbx_description
1 polymer ?
#
loop_
_entity_poly.entity_id
_entity_poly.type
_entity_poly.pdbx_seq_one_letter_code
_entity_poly.pdbx_strand_id
1 'polypeptide(L)'
;MVKRVLFFAALMVSGVCHAQDIAGTLSAYFGEVRSGKYPAIPKQLSITENSKATLAALTPFLTDTAVAVRGKAYAIAQLAGINARQAHLRQDAVQKLMQGARDTNAGNAGLAMGYLPEFLREDFAPSAQDSLVALLKRRAPHLDKIARLVGYLEVATIRNDLRAIAQESSASKKDRWSAMLALARMGDGYSLENIMSRLRRLPVNDEVVYEVFPDLVYTRNKELIDYLVTVLNSTEANCNSADAEHPARIPCGYRVMEMLAPAIEGYPLKVDASGDIDAKDYVAALQIVRDWFKATPDYKVNKNKY
;
A
#
# COMPACT_ATOMS: atom_id res chain seq x y z
N MET A 1 -67.49 40.43 -14.73
CA MET A 1 -66.70 39.49 -15.57
C MET A 1 -65.23 39.89 -15.43
N VAL A 2 -64.53 39.37 -14.41
CA VAL A 2 -63.19 39.84 -14.01
C VAL A 2 -62.17 38.77 -14.39
N LYS A 3 -61.32 39.06 -15.39
CA LYS A 3 -60.20 38.22 -15.82
C LYS A 3 -59.07 38.32 -14.78
N ARG A 4 -58.75 37.22 -14.10
CA ARG A 4 -57.52 37.08 -13.30
C ARG A 4 -56.43 36.46 -14.17
N VAL A 5 -55.37 37.23 -14.42
CA VAL A 5 -54.13 36.79 -15.06
C VAL A 5 -53.29 36.12 -13.98
N LEU A 6 -53.00 34.83 -14.13
CA LEU A 6 -52.03 34.11 -13.31
C LEU A 6 -50.60 34.44 -13.80
N PHE A 7 -49.82 35.09 -12.94
CA PHE A 7 -48.37 35.24 -13.09
C PHE A 7 -47.68 33.98 -12.52
N PHE A 8 -47.04 33.20 -13.37
CA PHE A 8 -46.13 32.13 -12.97
C PHE A 8 -44.75 32.75 -12.70
N ALA A 9 -44.36 32.88 -11.44
CA ALA A 9 -42.99 33.22 -11.05
C ALA A 9 -42.15 31.93 -11.04
N ALA A 10 -41.24 31.80 -12.00
CA ALA A 10 -40.22 30.76 -12.00
C ALA A 10 -39.18 31.08 -10.93
N LEU A 11 -39.21 30.35 -9.80
CA LEU A 11 -38.11 30.31 -8.85
C LEU A 11 -36.93 29.57 -9.50
N MET A 12 -35.96 30.33 -10.02
CA MET A 12 -34.62 29.82 -10.25
C MET A 12 -33.96 29.64 -8.89
N VAL A 13 -33.97 28.41 -8.37
CA VAL A 13 -33.10 28.00 -7.28
C VAL A 13 -31.68 27.99 -7.83
N SER A 14 -30.98 29.11 -7.66
CA SER A 14 -29.53 29.17 -7.80
C SER A 14 -28.94 28.27 -6.72
N GLY A 15 -28.64 27.02 -7.09
CA GLY A 15 -27.79 26.14 -6.30
C GLY A 15 -26.43 26.78 -6.19
N VAL A 16 -26.20 27.55 -5.13
CA VAL A 16 -24.88 27.98 -4.71
C VAL A 16 -24.16 26.70 -4.29
N CYS A 17 -23.40 26.14 -5.23
CA CYS A 17 -22.37 25.17 -4.93
C CYS A 17 -21.37 25.90 -4.02
N HIS A 18 -21.48 25.70 -2.71
CA HIS A 18 -20.44 26.10 -1.77
C HIS A 18 -19.18 25.31 -2.15
N ALA A 19 -18.33 25.92 -2.99
CA ALA A 19 -16.96 25.47 -3.15
C ALA A 19 -16.35 25.43 -1.75
N GLN A 20 -16.01 24.24 -1.26
CA GLN A 20 -15.42 24.08 0.06
C GLN A 20 -14.09 24.84 0.08
N ASP A 21 -13.87 25.67 1.11
CA ASP A 21 -12.62 26.40 1.28
C ASP A 21 -11.52 25.46 1.81
N ILE A 22 -10.98 24.68 0.88
CA ILE A 22 -9.90 23.72 1.17
C ILE A 22 -8.61 24.44 1.59
N ALA A 23 -8.31 25.60 1.00
CA ALA A 23 -7.12 26.37 1.34
C ALA A 23 -7.20 26.94 2.76
N GLY A 24 -8.35 27.50 3.15
CA GLY A 24 -8.60 27.95 4.52
C GLY A 24 -8.56 26.80 5.52
N THR A 25 -9.14 25.64 5.17
CA THR A 25 -9.07 24.42 5.99
C THR A 25 -7.63 23.99 6.26
N LEU A 26 -6.81 23.87 5.21
CA LEU A 26 -5.41 23.48 5.34
C LEU A 26 -4.62 24.51 6.15
N SER A 27 -4.85 25.80 5.91
CA SER A 27 -4.18 26.88 6.64
C SER A 27 -4.48 26.84 8.14
N ALA A 28 -5.75 26.64 8.51
CA ALA A 28 -6.15 26.47 9.91
C ALA A 28 -5.52 25.23 10.54
N TYR A 29 -5.66 24.07 9.89
CA TYR A 29 -5.09 22.80 10.36
C TYR A 29 -3.57 22.89 10.57
N PHE A 30 -2.83 23.41 9.59
CA PHE A 30 -1.38 23.55 9.73
C PHE A 30 -0.97 24.67 10.66
N GLY A 31 -1.81 25.69 10.89
CA GLY A 31 -1.63 26.64 11.98
C GLY A 31 -1.58 25.94 13.35
N GLU A 32 -2.50 25.00 13.58
CA GLU A 32 -2.50 24.18 14.79
C GLU A 32 -1.26 23.27 14.88
N VAL A 33 -0.90 22.58 13.80
CA VAL A 33 0.29 21.73 13.77
C VAL A 33 1.57 22.51 14.07
N ARG A 34 1.70 23.74 13.53
CA ARG A 34 2.84 24.63 13.85
C ARG A 34 2.87 25.04 15.32
N SER A 35 1.71 25.17 15.96
CA SER A 35 1.60 25.46 17.40
C SER A 35 1.89 24.26 18.31
N GLY A 36 2.33 23.12 17.75
CA GLY A 36 2.63 21.90 18.50
C GLY A 36 1.40 21.07 18.86
N LYS A 37 0.22 21.39 18.30
CA LYS A 37 -0.98 20.56 18.43
C LYS A 37 -1.00 19.47 17.37
N TYR A 38 -1.72 18.39 17.66
CA TYR A 38 -1.87 17.25 16.73
C TYR A 38 -3.34 16.93 16.48
N PRO A 39 -4.12 17.85 15.88
CA PRO A 39 -5.51 17.58 15.56
C PRO A 39 -5.63 16.44 14.53
N ALA A 40 -6.78 15.78 14.51
CA ALA A 40 -7.11 14.83 13.46
C ALA A 40 -7.15 15.53 12.09
N ILE A 41 -6.73 14.84 11.03
CA ILE A 41 -6.83 15.39 9.66
C ILE A 41 -8.32 15.63 9.35
N PRO A 42 -8.71 16.86 8.95
CA PRO A 42 -10.10 17.13 8.60
C PRO A 42 -10.59 16.21 7.49
N LYS A 43 -11.71 15.50 7.73
CA LYS A 43 -12.26 14.48 6.81
C LYS A 43 -12.51 15.02 5.40
N GLN A 44 -12.84 16.31 5.27
CA GLN A 44 -13.06 16.94 3.96
C GLN A 44 -11.83 16.92 3.05
N LEU A 45 -10.62 16.83 3.59
CA LEU A 45 -9.38 16.79 2.81
C LEU A 45 -9.17 15.43 2.12
N SER A 46 -9.84 14.38 2.58
CA SER A 46 -9.78 13.04 1.99
C SER A 46 -11.00 12.70 1.12
N ILE A 47 -11.96 13.61 0.97
CA ILE A 47 -13.14 13.40 0.11
C ILE A 47 -12.71 13.47 -1.36
N THR A 48 -13.16 12.50 -2.17
CA THR A 48 -12.83 12.37 -3.59
C THR A 48 -13.07 13.64 -4.41
N GLU A 49 -14.18 14.34 -4.17
CA GLU A 49 -14.54 15.58 -4.88
C GLU A 49 -13.56 16.73 -4.59
N ASN A 50 -12.84 16.66 -3.47
CA ASN A 50 -11.89 17.69 -3.04
C ASN A 50 -10.43 17.35 -3.37
N SER A 51 -10.13 16.16 -3.91
CA SER A 51 -8.74 15.73 -4.16
C SER A 51 -7.94 16.76 -4.96
N LYS A 52 -8.54 17.34 -6.03
CA LYS A 52 -7.88 18.36 -6.86
C LYS A 52 -7.52 19.62 -6.07
N ALA A 53 -8.48 20.17 -5.33
CA ALA A 53 -8.28 21.38 -4.55
C ALA A 53 -7.29 21.14 -3.40
N THR A 54 -7.36 19.97 -2.76
CA THR A 54 -6.48 19.58 -1.66
C THR A 54 -5.04 19.46 -2.13
N LEU A 55 -4.78 18.70 -3.21
CA LEU A 55 -3.44 18.50 -3.74
C LEU A 55 -2.81 19.83 -4.24
N ALA A 56 -3.60 20.69 -4.88
CA ALA A 56 -3.13 22.01 -5.32
C ALA A 56 -2.70 22.88 -4.12
N ALA A 57 -3.55 22.95 -3.08
CA ALA A 57 -3.32 23.80 -1.91
C ALA A 57 -2.24 23.26 -0.93
N LEU A 58 -1.84 21.99 -1.06
CA LEU A 58 -0.82 21.39 -0.18
C LEU A 58 0.61 21.87 -0.45
N THR A 59 0.90 22.37 -1.65
CA THR A 59 2.28 22.63 -2.12
C THR A 59 3.13 23.46 -1.14
N PRO A 60 2.64 24.57 -0.55
CA PRO A 60 3.43 25.38 0.40
C PRO A 60 3.84 24.62 1.67
N PHE A 61 3.05 23.63 2.08
CA PHE A 61 3.28 22.87 3.32
C PHE A 61 4.28 21.72 3.15
N LEU A 62 4.54 21.28 1.91
CA LEU A 62 5.54 20.23 1.61
C LEU A 62 6.98 20.71 1.81
N THR A 63 7.20 22.02 1.85
CA THR A 63 8.50 22.66 2.06
C THR A 63 8.52 23.50 3.34
N ASP A 64 7.57 23.30 4.24
CA ASP A 64 7.50 24.05 5.49
C ASP A 64 8.74 23.79 6.35
N THR A 65 9.20 24.83 7.06
CA THR A 65 10.31 24.72 8.02
C THR A 65 10.05 23.69 9.12
N ALA A 66 8.80 23.56 9.56
CA ALA A 66 8.41 22.62 10.62
C ALA A 66 8.31 21.19 10.09
N VAL A 67 9.11 20.28 10.66
CA VAL A 67 9.13 18.85 10.30
C VAL A 67 7.74 18.21 10.40
N ALA A 68 7.00 18.53 11.46
CA ALA A 68 5.65 18.01 11.70
C ALA A 68 4.64 18.43 10.62
N VAL A 69 4.76 19.67 10.10
CA VAL A 69 3.90 20.16 9.02
C VAL A 69 4.16 19.37 7.74
N ARG A 70 5.43 19.21 7.34
CA ARG A 70 5.78 18.43 6.14
C ARG A 70 5.28 16.99 6.25
N GLY A 71 5.51 16.33 7.39
CA GLY A 71 5.04 14.96 7.64
C GLY A 71 3.53 14.82 7.49
N LYS A 72 2.74 15.75 8.06
CA LYS A 72 1.28 15.78 7.90
C LYS A 72 0.86 16.13 6.47
N ALA A 73 1.60 16.96 5.74
CA ALA A 73 1.33 17.27 4.34
C ALA A 73 1.49 16.03 3.45
N TYR A 74 2.49 15.18 3.70
CA TYR A 74 2.62 13.91 2.98
C TYR A 74 1.46 12.94 3.28
N ALA A 75 0.99 12.88 4.53
CA ALA A 75 -0.18 12.07 4.87
C ALA A 75 -1.46 12.55 4.16
N ILE A 76 -1.69 13.87 4.10
CA ILE A 76 -2.84 14.41 3.36
C ILE A 76 -2.69 14.17 1.85
N ALA A 77 -1.46 14.25 1.30
CA ALA A 77 -1.22 13.94 -0.11
C ALA A 77 -1.58 12.48 -0.44
N GLN A 78 -1.20 11.52 0.41
CA GLN A 78 -1.62 10.12 0.29
C GLN A 78 -3.15 10.01 0.33
N LEU A 79 -3.81 10.51 1.39
CA LEU A 79 -5.27 10.40 1.55
C LEU A 79 -6.05 11.02 0.37
N ALA A 80 -5.65 12.20 -0.08
CA ALA A 80 -6.27 12.85 -1.23
C ALA A 80 -5.99 12.10 -2.54
N GLY A 81 -4.80 11.51 -2.67
CA GLY A 81 -4.36 10.74 -3.83
C GLY A 81 -5.11 9.42 -3.98
N ILE A 82 -5.12 8.56 -2.96
CA ILE A 82 -5.76 7.23 -3.03
C ILE A 82 -7.27 7.32 -3.28
N ASN A 83 -7.91 8.39 -2.83
CA ASN A 83 -9.34 8.63 -3.04
C ASN A 83 -9.67 9.34 -4.37
N ALA A 84 -8.66 9.74 -5.15
CA ALA A 84 -8.88 10.46 -6.40
C ALA A 84 -9.30 9.54 -7.56
N ARG A 85 -10.40 9.90 -8.23
CA ARG A 85 -10.88 9.16 -9.42
C ARG A 85 -9.98 9.35 -10.65
N GLN A 86 -9.36 10.52 -10.77
CA GLN A 86 -8.60 10.92 -11.97
C GLN A 86 -7.13 10.51 -11.84
N ALA A 87 -6.60 9.80 -12.84
CA ALA A 87 -5.22 9.29 -12.82
C ALA A 87 -4.16 10.38 -12.62
N HIS A 88 -4.32 11.54 -13.27
CA HIS A 88 -3.36 12.65 -13.12
C HIS A 88 -3.30 13.21 -11.69
N LEU A 89 -4.39 13.13 -10.91
CA LEU A 89 -4.39 13.54 -9.50
C LEU A 89 -3.66 12.51 -8.62
N ARG A 90 -3.82 11.22 -8.91
CA ARG A 90 -3.05 10.16 -8.24
C ARG A 90 -1.55 10.30 -8.54
N GLN A 91 -1.21 10.59 -9.79
CA GLN A 91 0.16 10.89 -10.21
C GLN A 91 0.72 12.14 -9.50
N ASP A 92 -0.07 13.22 -9.35
CA ASP A 92 0.36 14.41 -8.57
C ASP A 92 0.62 14.06 -7.10
N ALA A 93 -0.24 13.24 -6.47
CA ALA A 93 0.00 12.75 -5.12
C ALA A 93 1.30 11.93 -5.02
N VAL A 94 1.55 11.01 -5.96
CA VAL A 94 2.81 10.25 -6.04
C VAL A 94 4.01 11.20 -6.16
N GLN A 95 3.95 12.25 -6.99
CA GLN A 95 5.04 13.23 -7.11
C GLN A 95 5.31 13.97 -5.79
N LYS A 96 4.27 14.37 -5.06
CA LYS A 96 4.40 15.01 -3.74
C LYS A 96 5.00 14.05 -2.71
N LEU A 97 4.64 12.77 -2.75
CA LEU A 97 5.25 11.73 -1.91
C LEU A 97 6.70 11.45 -2.30
N MET A 98 7.05 11.49 -3.60
CA MET A 98 8.43 11.40 -4.08
C MET A 98 9.29 12.58 -3.64
N GLN A 99 8.71 13.78 -3.50
CA GLN A 99 9.36 14.90 -2.82
C GLN A 99 9.60 14.58 -1.34
N GLY A 100 8.60 14.01 -0.65
CA GLY A 100 8.74 13.58 0.75
C GLY A 100 9.77 12.49 0.96
N ALA A 101 9.92 11.55 0.02
CA ALA A 101 10.99 10.54 0.02
C ALA A 101 12.41 11.14 -0.02
N ARG A 102 12.53 12.43 -0.34
CA ARG A 102 13.77 13.22 -0.36
C ARG A 102 13.83 14.26 0.76
N ASP A 103 12.89 14.23 1.71
CA ASP A 103 12.89 15.12 2.87
C ASP A 103 14.20 14.95 3.65
N THR A 104 14.74 16.06 4.14
CA THR A 104 15.96 16.09 4.96
C THR A 104 15.77 15.39 6.31
N ASN A 105 14.53 15.31 6.79
CA ASN A 105 14.17 14.50 7.94
C ASN A 105 13.93 13.04 7.52
N ALA A 106 14.78 12.13 8.02
CA ALA A 106 14.69 10.71 7.69
C ALA A 106 13.36 10.06 8.12
N GLY A 107 12.70 10.57 9.17
CA GLY A 107 11.38 10.11 9.60
C GLY A 107 10.30 10.42 8.57
N ASN A 108 10.27 11.66 8.08
CA ASN A 108 9.36 12.08 7.01
C ASN A 108 9.64 11.32 5.69
N ALA A 109 10.92 11.13 5.34
CA ALA A 109 11.29 10.33 4.18
C ALA A 109 10.77 8.89 4.29
N GLY A 110 10.94 8.27 5.46
CA GLY A 110 10.45 6.92 5.72
C GLY A 110 8.93 6.80 5.72
N LEU A 111 8.24 7.85 6.18
CA LEU A 111 6.79 7.97 6.18
C LEU A 111 6.24 8.12 4.75
N ALA A 112 6.78 9.05 3.96
CA ALA A 112 6.38 9.23 2.57
C ALA A 112 6.61 7.95 1.74
N MET A 113 7.74 7.26 1.95
CA MET A 113 8.01 5.96 1.33
C MET A 113 7.06 4.86 1.77
N GLY A 114 6.48 4.96 2.98
CA GLY A 114 5.46 4.04 3.46
C GLY A 114 4.09 4.21 2.80
N TYR A 115 3.81 5.38 2.23
CA TYR A 115 2.54 5.67 1.56
C TYR A 115 2.52 5.30 0.08
N LEU A 116 3.68 5.29 -0.59
CA LEU A 116 3.78 4.96 -2.01
C LEU A 116 3.21 3.57 -2.40
N PRO A 117 3.33 2.50 -1.58
CA PRO A 117 2.72 1.20 -1.86
C PRO A 117 1.19 1.19 -2.06
N GLU A 118 0.48 2.24 -1.63
CA GLU A 118 -0.99 2.31 -1.76
C GLU A 118 -1.45 2.74 -3.16
N PHE A 119 -0.52 3.18 -4.01
CA PHE A 119 -0.80 3.61 -5.37
C PHE A 119 -0.61 2.48 -6.38
N LEU A 120 -1.34 2.56 -7.49
CA LEU A 120 -1.21 1.59 -8.58
C LEU A 120 0.05 1.87 -9.40
N ARG A 121 0.53 0.87 -10.15
CA ARG A 121 1.76 0.99 -10.97
C ARG A 121 1.67 2.14 -11.96
N GLU A 122 0.50 2.31 -12.58
CA GLU A 122 0.20 3.38 -13.55
C GLU A 122 0.19 4.80 -12.95
N ASP A 123 0.10 4.92 -11.62
CA ASP A 123 0.17 6.20 -10.93
C ASP A 123 1.63 6.68 -10.78
N PHE A 124 2.62 5.84 -11.07
CA PHE A 124 4.03 6.20 -11.10
C PHE A 124 4.44 6.65 -12.50
N ALA A 125 4.25 7.94 -12.78
CA ALA A 125 4.76 8.56 -14.00
C ALA A 125 6.28 8.31 -14.16
N PRO A 126 6.83 8.32 -15.40
CA PRO A 126 8.25 8.03 -15.64
C PRO A 126 9.23 8.82 -14.75
N SER A 127 8.94 10.09 -14.49
CA SER A 127 9.75 10.94 -13.60
C SER A 127 9.79 10.46 -12.14
N ALA A 128 8.72 9.83 -11.64
CA ALA A 128 8.72 9.21 -10.32
C ALA A 128 9.57 7.93 -10.31
N GLN A 129 9.52 7.14 -11.39
CA GLN A 129 10.36 5.95 -11.53
C GLN A 129 11.85 6.32 -11.58
N ASP A 130 12.22 7.31 -12.39
CA ASP A 130 13.59 7.85 -12.45
C ASP A 130 14.06 8.34 -11.08
N SER A 131 13.15 8.97 -10.34
CA SER A 131 13.40 9.45 -8.99
C SER A 131 13.70 8.30 -8.01
N LEU A 132 12.98 7.18 -8.10
CA LEU A 132 13.24 5.97 -7.31
C LEU A 132 14.55 5.30 -7.71
N VAL A 133 14.85 5.22 -9.01
CA VAL A 133 16.13 4.69 -9.51
C VAL A 133 17.30 5.50 -8.97
N ALA A 134 17.21 6.83 -9.00
CA ALA A 134 18.24 7.70 -8.43
C ALA A 134 18.42 7.49 -6.92
N LEU A 135 17.32 7.31 -6.17
CA LEU A 135 17.34 6.99 -4.73
C LEU A 135 18.04 5.65 -4.44
N LEU A 136 17.74 4.62 -5.23
CA LEU A 136 18.34 3.29 -5.09
C LEU A 136 19.86 3.33 -5.36
N LYS A 137 20.26 3.96 -6.46
CA LYS A 137 21.66 4.02 -6.90
C LYS A 137 22.55 4.78 -5.92
N ARG A 138 22.03 5.84 -5.30
CA ARG A 138 22.76 6.60 -4.27
C ARG A 138 22.69 5.99 -2.87
N ARG A 139 22.07 4.81 -2.70
CA ARG A 139 21.89 4.15 -1.41
C ARG A 139 21.21 5.06 -0.37
N ALA A 140 20.14 5.74 -0.77
CA ALA A 140 19.40 6.63 0.13
C ALA A 140 18.84 5.87 1.35
N PRO A 141 18.55 6.56 2.48
CA PRO A 141 17.86 5.95 3.61
C PRO A 141 16.57 5.24 3.21
N HIS A 142 16.18 4.21 3.96
CA HIS A 142 15.04 3.31 3.64
C HIS A 142 15.24 2.54 2.33
N LEU A 143 16.47 2.06 2.10
CA LEU A 143 16.86 1.32 0.90
C LEU A 143 16.01 0.05 0.69
N ASP A 144 15.64 -0.63 1.77
CA ASP A 144 14.68 -1.72 1.79
C ASP A 144 13.35 -1.37 1.10
N LYS A 145 12.75 -0.22 1.47
CA LYS A 145 11.49 0.26 0.88
C LYS A 145 11.69 0.66 -0.58
N ILE A 146 12.80 1.35 -0.90
CA ILE A 146 13.14 1.74 -2.27
C ILE A 146 13.26 0.50 -3.15
N ALA A 147 14.02 -0.51 -2.71
CA ALA A 147 14.25 -1.74 -3.44
C ALA A 147 12.93 -2.46 -3.75
N ARG A 148 12.06 -2.60 -2.75
CA ARG A 148 10.74 -3.22 -2.96
C ARG A 148 9.85 -2.40 -3.89
N LEU A 149 9.89 -1.07 -3.84
CA LEU A 149 9.08 -0.25 -4.71
C LEU A 149 9.54 -0.31 -6.17
N VAL A 150 10.85 -0.31 -6.45
CA VAL A 150 11.34 -0.52 -7.83
C VAL A 150 11.05 -1.93 -8.34
N GLY A 151 11.04 -2.94 -7.46
CA GLY A 151 10.60 -4.29 -7.78
C GLY A 151 9.11 -4.37 -8.12
N TYR A 152 8.26 -3.66 -7.37
CA TYR A 152 6.82 -3.53 -7.62
C TYR A 152 6.53 -2.94 -9.00
N LEU A 153 7.26 -1.87 -9.35
CA LEU A 153 7.15 -1.19 -10.62
C LEU A 153 7.81 -1.98 -11.78
N GLU A 154 8.56 -3.03 -11.46
CA GLU A 154 9.33 -3.87 -12.38
C GLU A 154 10.31 -3.06 -13.26
N VAL A 155 10.99 -2.08 -12.67
CA VAL A 155 11.92 -1.21 -13.38
C VAL A 155 13.12 -2.02 -13.90
N ALA A 156 13.11 -2.40 -15.18
CA ALA A 156 14.07 -3.36 -15.72
C ALA A 156 15.54 -2.91 -15.63
N THR A 157 15.79 -1.60 -15.70
CA THR A 157 17.15 -1.01 -15.75
C THR A 157 17.92 -1.14 -14.44
N ILE A 158 17.27 -1.46 -13.31
CA ILE A 158 17.91 -1.58 -11.99
C ILE A 158 18.15 -3.03 -11.54
N ARG A 159 17.89 -4.03 -12.39
CA ARG A 159 18.08 -5.45 -12.01
C ARG A 159 19.50 -5.75 -11.52
N ASN A 160 20.51 -5.22 -12.21
CA ASN A 160 21.90 -5.42 -11.80
C ASN A 160 22.25 -4.68 -10.52
N ASP A 161 21.71 -3.47 -10.31
CA ASP A 161 21.87 -2.73 -9.06
C ASP A 161 21.26 -3.50 -7.88
N LEU A 162 20.08 -4.10 -8.05
CA LEU A 162 19.45 -4.96 -7.03
C LEU A 162 20.26 -6.22 -6.75
N ARG A 163 20.80 -6.89 -7.78
CA ARG A 163 21.66 -8.07 -7.59
C ARG A 163 22.91 -7.72 -6.80
N ALA A 164 23.51 -6.57 -7.11
CA ALA A 164 24.64 -6.05 -6.34
C ALA A 164 24.25 -5.84 -4.87
N ILE A 165 23.13 -5.15 -4.59
CA ILE A 165 22.64 -4.98 -3.21
C ILE A 165 22.45 -6.33 -2.52
N ALA A 166 21.77 -7.28 -3.16
CA ALA A 166 21.44 -8.57 -2.57
C ALA A 166 22.67 -9.40 -2.14
N GLN A 167 23.81 -9.20 -2.82
CA GLN A 167 25.05 -9.94 -2.60
C GLN A 167 26.11 -9.15 -1.79
N GLU A 168 25.93 -7.83 -1.66
CA GLU A 168 26.89 -6.92 -1.03
C GLU A 168 27.00 -7.18 0.49
N SER A 169 28.19 -7.51 0.98
CA SER A 169 28.41 -7.82 2.40
C SER A 169 28.25 -6.60 3.32
N SER A 170 28.50 -5.39 2.82
CA SER A 170 28.30 -4.12 3.52
C SER A 170 26.82 -3.73 3.64
N ALA A 171 25.94 -4.29 2.81
CA ALA A 171 24.51 -4.00 2.89
C ALA A 171 23.86 -4.71 4.09
N SER A 172 22.88 -4.05 4.72
CA SER A 172 22.17 -4.62 5.86
C SER A 172 21.43 -5.91 5.44
N LYS A 173 21.17 -6.81 6.40
CA LYS A 173 20.38 -8.04 6.12
C LYS A 173 19.01 -7.69 5.52
N LYS A 174 18.39 -6.60 6.00
CA LYS A 174 17.09 -6.12 5.55
C LYS A 174 17.14 -5.63 4.10
N ASP A 175 18.15 -4.84 3.74
CA ASP A 175 18.30 -4.34 2.37
C ASP A 175 18.60 -5.46 1.39
N ARG A 176 19.48 -6.39 1.77
CA ARG A 176 19.78 -7.58 0.96
C ARG A 176 18.55 -8.43 0.69
N TRP A 177 17.77 -8.68 1.74
CA TRP A 177 16.52 -9.44 1.65
C TRP A 177 15.51 -8.72 0.74
N SER A 178 15.32 -7.43 0.95
CA SER A 178 14.40 -6.59 0.15
C SER A 178 14.78 -6.55 -1.33
N ALA A 179 16.07 -6.47 -1.64
CA ALA A 179 16.55 -6.51 -3.03
C ALA A 179 16.31 -7.88 -3.68
N MET A 180 16.49 -8.97 -2.93
CA MET A 180 16.19 -10.33 -3.42
C MET A 180 14.69 -10.55 -3.64
N LEU A 181 13.82 -10.04 -2.75
CA LEU A 181 12.36 -10.07 -2.95
C LEU A 181 11.95 -9.27 -4.19
N ALA A 182 12.52 -8.08 -4.39
CA ALA A 182 12.27 -7.25 -5.56
C ALA A 182 12.66 -7.97 -6.86
N LEU A 183 13.83 -8.62 -6.87
CA LEU A 183 14.27 -9.44 -8.01
C LEU A 183 13.35 -10.64 -8.26
N ALA A 184 12.92 -11.34 -7.21
CA ALA A 184 11.99 -12.47 -7.31
C ALA A 184 10.63 -12.05 -7.89
N ARG A 185 10.12 -10.88 -7.47
CA ARG A 185 8.94 -10.26 -8.08
C ARG A 185 9.11 -10.03 -9.57
N MET A 186 10.29 -9.57 -9.98
CA MET A 186 10.65 -9.32 -11.38
C MET A 186 10.96 -10.61 -12.17
N GLY A 187 10.76 -11.79 -11.57
CA GLY A 187 10.97 -13.10 -12.21
C GLY A 187 12.44 -13.54 -12.27
N ASP A 188 13.32 -13.01 -11.43
CA ASP A 188 14.71 -13.47 -11.36
C ASP A 188 14.80 -14.86 -10.72
N GLY A 189 15.11 -15.87 -11.55
CA GLY A 189 15.16 -17.28 -11.12
C GLY A 189 16.17 -17.57 -10.01
N TYR A 190 17.33 -16.91 -10.02
CA TYR A 190 18.33 -17.08 -8.95
C TYR A 190 17.78 -16.61 -7.60
N SER A 191 17.14 -15.44 -7.56
CA SER A 191 16.54 -14.90 -6.34
C SER A 191 15.37 -15.76 -5.85
N LEU A 192 14.56 -16.30 -6.75
CA LEU A 192 13.47 -17.23 -6.42
C LEU A 192 13.99 -18.49 -5.74
N GLU A 193 14.99 -19.16 -6.32
CA GLU A 193 15.57 -20.37 -5.74
C GLU A 193 16.24 -20.10 -4.39
N ASN A 194 16.90 -18.95 -4.23
CA ASN A 194 17.49 -18.55 -2.94
C ASN A 194 16.43 -18.31 -1.86
N ILE A 195 15.29 -17.72 -2.21
CA ILE A 195 14.17 -17.55 -1.27
C ILE A 195 13.59 -18.92 -0.93
N MET A 196 13.25 -19.74 -1.92
CA MET A 196 12.66 -21.07 -1.71
C MET A 196 13.54 -21.99 -0.88
N SER A 197 14.85 -22.03 -1.15
CA SER A 197 15.80 -22.85 -0.38
C SER A 197 15.91 -22.42 1.09
N ARG A 198 15.70 -21.13 1.40
CA ARG A 198 15.60 -20.65 2.79
C ARG A 198 14.28 -21.05 3.42
N LEU A 199 13.16 -20.85 2.73
CA LEU A 199 11.82 -21.21 3.21
C LEU A 199 11.72 -22.69 3.58
N ARG A 200 12.26 -23.58 2.76
CA ARG A 200 12.26 -25.04 3.01
C ARG A 200 12.99 -25.45 4.30
N ARG A 201 13.82 -24.57 4.87
CA ARG A 201 14.57 -24.83 6.12
C ARG A 201 13.89 -24.24 7.35
N LEU A 202 12.89 -23.38 7.16
CA LEU A 202 12.19 -22.73 8.25
C LEU A 202 11.00 -23.59 8.69
N PRO A 203 10.77 -23.76 10.01
CA PRO A 203 9.55 -24.38 10.50
C PRO A 203 8.37 -23.44 10.22
N VAL A 204 7.25 -23.97 9.75
CA VAL A 204 6.02 -23.17 9.60
C VAL A 204 5.42 -22.95 10.99
N ASN A 205 5.52 -21.73 11.51
CA ASN A 205 5.01 -21.32 12.82
C ASN A 205 4.59 -19.83 12.79
N ASP A 206 4.14 -19.29 13.93
CA ASP A 206 3.73 -17.88 14.05
C ASP A 206 4.80 -16.90 13.57
N GLU A 207 6.07 -17.06 13.98
CA GLU A 207 7.16 -16.17 13.60
C GLU A 207 7.34 -16.11 12.09
N VAL A 208 7.38 -17.26 11.42
CA VAL A 208 7.53 -17.33 9.96
C VAL A 208 6.30 -16.78 9.26
N VAL A 209 5.11 -17.05 9.78
CA VAL A 209 3.86 -16.51 9.23
C VAL A 209 3.85 -14.99 9.30
N TYR A 210 4.22 -14.38 10.43
CA TYR A 210 4.14 -12.93 10.58
C TYR A 210 5.31 -12.18 9.92
N GLU A 211 6.52 -12.74 9.94
CA GLU A 211 7.72 -12.03 9.49
C GLU A 211 8.14 -12.37 8.06
N VAL A 212 7.76 -13.54 7.52
CA VAL A 212 8.26 -14.03 6.22
C VAL A 212 7.16 -14.16 5.18
N PHE A 213 5.98 -14.67 5.52
CA PHE A 213 4.93 -14.89 4.51
C PHE A 213 4.42 -13.60 3.82
N PRO A 214 4.30 -12.44 4.50
CA PRO A 214 3.95 -11.19 3.84
C PRO A 214 4.93 -10.80 2.73
N ASP A 215 6.21 -11.14 2.89
CA ASP A 215 7.23 -10.90 1.87
C ASP A 215 7.05 -11.80 0.64
N LEU A 216 6.56 -13.03 0.83
CA LEU A 216 6.21 -13.92 -0.29
C LEU A 216 5.01 -13.38 -1.06
N VAL A 217 3.99 -12.91 -0.33
CA VAL A 217 2.80 -12.27 -0.92
C VAL A 217 3.18 -11.04 -1.74
N TYR A 218 4.10 -10.22 -1.22
CA TYR A 218 4.66 -9.08 -1.96
C TYR A 218 5.33 -9.48 -3.28
N THR A 219 5.91 -10.68 -3.40
CA THR A 219 6.58 -11.02 -4.67
C THR A 219 5.59 -11.18 -5.82
N ARG A 220 4.31 -11.48 -5.54
CA ARG A 220 3.29 -11.83 -6.55
C ARG A 220 3.79 -12.91 -7.53
N ASN A 221 4.74 -13.74 -7.09
CA ASN A 221 5.33 -14.80 -7.89
C ASN A 221 4.60 -16.12 -7.62
N LYS A 222 4.09 -16.76 -8.67
CA LYS A 222 3.24 -17.96 -8.54
C LYS A 222 3.93 -19.09 -7.77
N GLU A 223 5.24 -19.31 -7.95
CA GLU A 223 5.95 -20.38 -7.23
C GLU A 223 5.98 -20.14 -5.71
N LEU A 224 6.24 -18.90 -5.30
CA LEU A 224 6.24 -18.51 -3.88
C LEU A 224 4.82 -18.53 -3.29
N ILE A 225 3.81 -18.18 -4.09
CA ILE A 225 2.41 -18.28 -3.68
C ILE A 225 1.95 -19.75 -3.60
N ASP A 226 2.38 -20.63 -4.51
CA ASP A 226 2.08 -22.07 -4.46
C ASP A 226 2.63 -22.72 -3.18
N TYR A 227 3.79 -22.25 -2.68
CA TYR A 227 4.28 -22.62 -1.36
C TYR A 227 3.29 -22.21 -0.25
N LEU A 228 2.77 -20.99 -0.27
CA LEU A 228 1.74 -20.56 0.67
C LEU A 228 0.46 -21.40 0.55
N VAL A 229 0.01 -21.73 -0.66
CA VAL A 229 -1.14 -22.62 -0.89
C VAL A 229 -0.89 -24.02 -0.31
N THR A 230 0.35 -24.50 -0.31
CA THR A 230 0.70 -25.76 0.37
C THR A 230 0.49 -25.63 1.88
N VAL A 231 0.95 -24.53 2.49
CA VAL A 231 0.75 -24.25 3.92
C VAL A 231 -0.72 -24.06 4.27
N LEU A 232 -1.49 -23.38 3.42
CA LEU A 232 -2.94 -23.20 3.55
C LEU A 232 -3.67 -24.55 3.72
N ASN A 233 -3.24 -25.57 2.98
CA ASN A 233 -3.81 -26.90 3.01
C ASN A 233 -3.30 -27.78 4.17
N SER A 234 -2.28 -27.34 4.91
CA SER A 234 -1.79 -28.07 6.09
C SER A 234 -2.81 -28.03 7.24
N THR A 235 -2.92 -29.15 7.95
CA THR A 235 -3.73 -29.28 9.17
C THR A 235 -2.88 -29.19 10.45
N GLU A 236 -1.56 -29.01 10.33
CA GLU A 236 -0.67 -28.91 11.48
C GLU A 236 -0.94 -27.64 12.29
N ALA A 237 -1.20 -27.82 13.59
CA ALA A 237 -1.53 -26.75 14.51
C ALA A 237 -0.27 -26.03 15.03
N ASN A 238 0.47 -25.40 14.11
CA ASN A 238 1.74 -24.75 14.42
C ASN A 238 1.65 -23.22 14.67
N CYS A 239 0.44 -22.66 14.66
CA CYS A 239 0.19 -21.25 14.92
C CYS A 239 -0.71 -21.04 16.15
N ASN A 240 -0.78 -19.83 16.68
CA ASN A 240 -1.61 -19.46 17.82
C ASN A 240 -2.92 -18.79 17.39
N SER A 241 -4.01 -19.07 18.12
CA SER A 241 -5.27 -18.37 18.01
C SER A 241 -5.10 -16.87 18.27
N ALA A 242 -5.98 -16.06 17.69
CA ALA A 242 -6.04 -14.63 17.98
C ALA A 242 -6.65 -14.33 19.37
N ASP A 243 -7.31 -15.31 19.99
CA ASP A 243 -7.87 -15.21 21.32
C ASP A 243 -6.76 -15.30 22.38
N ALA A 244 -6.45 -14.15 22.99
CA ALA A 244 -5.45 -14.04 24.05
C ALA A 244 -5.92 -14.65 25.39
N GLU A 245 -7.23 -14.78 25.61
CA GLU A 245 -7.80 -15.38 26.82
C GLU A 245 -7.80 -16.91 26.72
N HIS A 246 -7.96 -17.45 25.52
CA HIS A 246 -7.93 -18.88 25.23
C HIS A 246 -6.88 -19.21 24.16
N PRO A 247 -5.59 -19.19 24.54
CA PRO A 247 -4.51 -19.54 23.61
C PRO A 247 -4.66 -20.99 23.18
N ALA A 248 -4.97 -21.19 21.90
CA ALA A 248 -5.12 -22.49 21.29
C ALA A 248 -4.20 -22.59 20.08
N ARG A 249 -3.67 -23.79 19.86
CA ARG A 249 -2.89 -24.08 18.66
C ARG A 249 -3.84 -24.32 17.49
N ILE A 250 -3.61 -23.62 16.39
CA ILE A 250 -4.43 -23.66 15.18
C ILE A 250 -3.57 -23.89 13.94
N PRO A 251 -4.15 -24.44 12.86
CA PRO A 251 -3.52 -24.44 11.54
C PRO A 251 -3.07 -23.04 11.10
N CYS A 252 -1.82 -22.91 10.67
CA CYS A 252 -1.32 -21.65 10.10
C CYS A 252 -2.07 -21.23 8.82
N GLY A 253 -2.80 -22.16 8.20
CA GLY A 253 -3.65 -21.89 7.05
C GLY A 253 -4.68 -20.78 7.26
N TYR A 254 -5.17 -20.55 8.48
CA TYR A 254 -6.06 -19.41 8.75
C TYR A 254 -5.39 -18.06 8.48
N ARG A 255 -4.11 -17.92 8.80
CA ARG A 255 -3.35 -16.69 8.54
C ARG A 255 -3.01 -16.54 7.06
N VAL A 256 -2.62 -17.65 6.44
CA VAL A 256 -2.33 -17.67 4.99
C VAL A 256 -3.57 -17.30 4.18
N MET A 257 -4.75 -17.75 4.59
CA MET A 257 -6.04 -17.40 3.98
C MET A 257 -6.20 -15.88 3.86
N GLU A 258 -6.05 -15.14 4.96
CA GLU A 258 -6.14 -13.67 4.96
C GLU A 258 -5.08 -13.02 4.07
N MET A 259 -3.83 -13.48 4.18
CA MET A 259 -2.71 -12.92 3.41
C MET A 259 -2.86 -13.09 1.90
N LEU A 260 -3.50 -14.16 1.43
CA LEU A 260 -3.71 -14.43 0.01
C LEU A 260 -4.86 -13.62 -0.59
N ALA A 261 -5.84 -13.18 0.21
CA ALA A 261 -7.02 -12.47 -0.29
C ALA A 261 -6.70 -11.26 -1.21
N PRO A 262 -5.77 -10.35 -0.88
CA PRO A 262 -5.43 -9.23 -1.77
C PRO A 262 -4.55 -9.65 -2.96
N ALA A 263 -4.01 -10.87 -2.98
CA ALA A 263 -3.00 -11.35 -3.92
C ALA A 263 -3.56 -12.08 -5.13
N ILE A 264 -4.77 -12.63 -5.02
CA ILE A 264 -5.31 -13.58 -5.99
C ILE A 264 -6.52 -12.98 -6.68
N GLU A 265 -6.55 -13.09 -8.01
CA GLU A 265 -7.71 -12.66 -8.80
C GLU A 265 -8.87 -13.64 -8.58
N GLY A 266 -10.07 -13.11 -8.33
CA GLY A 266 -11.27 -13.94 -8.14
C GLY A 266 -11.28 -14.75 -6.85
N TYR A 267 -10.54 -14.32 -5.82
CA TYR A 267 -10.51 -14.96 -4.51
C TYR A 267 -11.94 -15.19 -3.96
N PRO A 268 -12.25 -16.37 -3.37
CA PRO A 268 -13.64 -16.79 -3.12
C PRO A 268 -14.29 -16.11 -1.91
N LEU A 269 -13.50 -15.45 -1.06
CA LEU A 269 -14.01 -14.74 0.12
C LEU A 269 -14.03 -13.23 -0.13
N LYS A 270 -15.04 -12.57 0.45
CA LYS A 270 -15.11 -11.11 0.46
C LYS A 270 -14.18 -10.57 1.54
N VAL A 271 -13.64 -9.39 1.26
CA VAL A 271 -12.90 -8.60 2.24
C VAL A 271 -13.68 -7.33 2.56
N ASP A 272 -13.53 -6.84 3.78
CA ASP A 272 -14.13 -5.59 4.22
C ASP A 272 -13.29 -4.36 3.81
N ALA A 273 -13.59 -3.21 4.42
CA ALA A 273 -12.88 -1.96 4.12
C ALA A 273 -11.45 -1.91 4.69
N SER A 274 -11.11 -2.68 5.73
CA SER A 274 -9.73 -2.83 6.21
C SER A 274 -8.95 -3.86 5.39
N GLY A 275 -9.65 -4.68 4.59
CA GLY A 275 -9.05 -5.74 3.80
C GLY A 275 -9.04 -7.09 4.52
N ASP A 276 -9.72 -7.18 5.66
CA ASP A 276 -9.87 -8.40 6.44
C ASP A 276 -11.00 -9.25 5.85
N ILE A 277 -10.95 -10.56 6.07
CA ILE A 277 -11.98 -11.48 5.56
C ILE A 277 -13.30 -11.23 6.28
N ASP A 278 -14.35 -10.93 5.54
CA ASP A 278 -15.71 -10.77 6.06
C ASP A 278 -16.36 -12.14 6.25
N ALA A 279 -15.99 -12.84 7.32
CA ALA A 279 -16.51 -14.15 7.69
C ALA A 279 -16.75 -14.29 9.20
N LYS A 280 -17.90 -14.85 9.57
CA LYS A 280 -18.21 -15.20 10.96
C LYS A 280 -17.70 -16.59 11.36
N ASP A 281 -17.71 -17.52 10.42
CA ASP A 281 -17.23 -18.89 10.62
C ASP A 281 -15.93 -19.07 9.83
N TYR A 282 -14.80 -18.91 10.55
CA TYR A 282 -13.48 -19.04 9.96
C TYR A 282 -13.18 -20.47 9.52
N VAL A 283 -13.74 -21.49 10.18
CA VAL A 283 -13.54 -22.90 9.81
C VAL A 283 -14.16 -23.16 8.43
N ALA A 284 -15.40 -22.72 8.24
CA ALA A 284 -16.09 -22.79 6.95
C ALA A 284 -15.36 -21.94 5.90
N ALA A 285 -14.91 -20.74 6.25
CA ALA A 285 -14.15 -19.86 5.34
C ALA A 285 -12.86 -20.52 4.83
N LEU A 286 -12.08 -21.14 5.73
CA LEU A 286 -10.85 -21.86 5.35
C LEU A 286 -11.16 -23.02 4.41
N GLN A 287 -12.23 -23.78 4.67
CA GLN A 287 -12.63 -24.88 3.80
C GLN A 287 -13.03 -24.40 2.40
N ILE A 288 -13.81 -23.31 2.30
CA ILE A 288 -14.18 -22.69 1.01
C ILE A 288 -12.93 -22.34 0.19
N VAL A 289 -11.92 -21.73 0.82
CA VAL A 289 -10.69 -21.32 0.14
C VAL A 289 -9.89 -22.53 -0.32
N ARG A 290 -9.75 -23.56 0.52
CA ARG A 290 -9.05 -24.81 0.16
C ARG A 290 -9.70 -25.49 -1.05
N ASP A 291 -11.02 -25.63 -1.03
CA ASP A 291 -11.77 -26.25 -2.12
C ASP A 291 -11.66 -25.43 -3.41
N TRP A 292 -11.66 -24.10 -3.30
CA TRP A 292 -11.46 -23.22 -4.44
C TRP A 292 -10.09 -23.36 -5.10
N PHE A 293 -8.99 -23.40 -4.32
CA PHE A 293 -7.64 -23.62 -4.87
C PHE A 293 -7.49 -25.01 -5.50
N LYS A 294 -8.15 -26.02 -4.93
CA LYS A 294 -8.20 -27.37 -5.52
C LYS A 294 -8.94 -27.39 -6.86
N ALA A 295 -10.04 -26.64 -6.97
CA ALA A 295 -10.82 -26.51 -8.20
C ALA A 295 -10.18 -25.56 -9.22
N THR A 296 -9.27 -24.68 -8.79
CA THR A 296 -8.66 -23.62 -9.60
C THR A 296 -7.13 -23.66 -9.50
N PRO A 297 -6.46 -24.73 -9.95
CA PRO A 297 -5.00 -24.86 -9.86
C PRO A 297 -4.25 -23.78 -10.67
N ASP A 298 -4.88 -23.28 -11.74
CA ASP A 298 -4.37 -22.23 -12.63
C ASP A 298 -4.82 -20.81 -12.22
N TYR A 299 -5.05 -20.60 -10.92
CA TYR A 299 -5.41 -19.29 -10.39
C TYR A 299 -4.40 -18.20 -10.81
N LYS A 300 -4.90 -16.97 -10.96
CA LYS A 300 -4.09 -15.81 -11.37
C LYS A 300 -3.68 -14.99 -10.17
N VAL A 301 -2.41 -14.59 -10.13
CA VAL A 301 -1.89 -13.68 -9.11
C VAL A 301 -2.04 -12.24 -9.60
N ASN A 302 -2.65 -11.38 -8.78
CA ASN A 302 -2.84 -9.97 -9.06
C ASN A 302 -1.50 -9.22 -8.94
N LYS A 303 -0.91 -8.82 -10.07
CA LYS A 303 0.37 -8.10 -10.11
C LYS A 303 0.26 -6.59 -10.00
N ASN A 304 -0.96 -6.05 -10.04
CA ASN A 304 -1.18 -4.59 -10.10
C ASN A 304 -1.16 -3.95 -8.71
N LYS A 305 -1.26 -4.74 -7.64
CA LYS A 305 -1.11 -4.26 -6.26
C LYS A 305 0.28 -4.57 -5.72
N TYR A 306 0.78 -3.68 -4.85
CA TYR A 306 2.03 -3.85 -4.13
C TYR A 306 2.02 -5.16 -3.35
#